data_AF-A0A9X7E1M2-F1
#
_entry.id   AF-A0A9X7E1M2-F1
#
_cell.length_a   1.000
_cell.length_b   1.000
_cell.length_c   1.000
_cell.angle_alpha   90.00
_cell.angle_beta   90.00
_cell.angle_gamma   90.00
#
_symmetry.space_group_name_H-M   'P 1'
#
loop_
_entity.id
_entity.type
_entity.pdbx_description
1 polymer ?
#
loop_
_entity_poly.entity_id
_entity_poly.type
_entity_poly.pdbx_seq_one_letter_code
_entity_poly.pdbx_strand_id
1 'polypeptide(L)' 'MSNKEILEKLPEGWKYTENSDFVHVRDGNGTIRMRIDLPDKVTKYDHVHLYDENKKLLDVNGSIVDDKSPDAHIPYKK' A
#
# COMPACT_ATOMS: atom_id res chain seq x y z
N MET A 1 -14.09 3.56 -0.94
CA MET A 1 -13.01 4.31 -1.61
C MET A 1 -12.45 3.44 -2.71
N SER A 2 -12.24 4.00 -3.90
CA SER A 2 -11.61 3.27 -5.01
C SER A 2 -10.10 3.48 -5.03
N ASN A 3 -9.37 2.56 -5.65
CA ASN A 3 -7.91 2.63 -5.83
C ASN A 3 -7.53 3.99 -6.43
N LYS A 4 -8.31 4.44 -7.42
CA LYS A 4 -8.17 5.74 -8.07
C LYS A 4 -8.26 6.94 -7.11
N GLU A 5 -9.17 6.92 -6.14
CA GLU A 5 -9.30 8.03 -5.18
C GLU A 5 -8.09 8.16 -4.25
N ILE A 6 -7.42 7.03 -3.95
CA ILE A 6 -6.17 7.02 -3.19
C ILE A 6 -5.06 7.65 -4.04
N LEU A 7 -4.98 7.25 -5.31
CA LEU A 7 -3.96 7.74 -6.26
C LEU A 7 -4.14 9.22 -6.60
N GLU A 8 -5.38 9.72 -6.63
CA GLU A 8 -5.68 11.15 -6.86
C GLU A 8 -5.33 12.03 -5.66
N LYS A 9 -5.19 11.45 -4.47
CA LYS A 9 -4.84 12.17 -3.22
C LYS A 9 -3.37 12.02 -2.84
N LEU A 10 -2.52 11.55 -3.75
CA LEU A 10 -1.09 11.42 -3.46
C LEU A 10 -0.44 12.80 -3.27
N PRO A 11 0.54 12.91 -2.36
CA PRO A 11 1.30 14.15 -2.19
C PRO A 11 2.03 14.56 -3.47
N GLU A 12 2.29 15.86 -3.61
CA GLU A 12 3.03 16.37 -4.76
C GLU A 12 4.43 15.72 -4.86
N GLY A 13 4.83 15.37 -6.08
CA GLY A 13 6.10 14.69 -6.36
C GLY A 13 6.07 13.17 -6.16
N TRP A 14 5.01 12.62 -5.55
CA TRP A 14 4.83 11.17 -5.49
C TRP A 14 4.38 10.62 -6.83
N LYS A 15 4.79 9.40 -7.14
CA LYS A 15 4.48 8.73 -8.40
C LYS A 15 3.96 7.34 -8.12
N TYR A 16 3.03 6.89 -8.94
CA TYR A 16 2.57 5.51 -8.89
C TYR A 16 2.80 4.80 -10.23
N THR A 17 2.93 3.48 -10.16
CA THR A 17 3.03 2.60 -11.32
C THR A 17 2.02 1.48 -11.16
N GLU A 18 1.09 1.40 -12.11
CA GLU A 18 0.09 0.34 -12.17
C GLU A 18 0.66 -0.86 -12.94
N ASN A 19 0.61 -2.04 -12.34
CA ASN A 19 0.80 -3.33 -13.01
C ASN A 19 -0.54 -4.06 -13.02
N SER A 20 -0.65 -5.15 -13.78
CA SER A 20 -1.92 -5.89 -13.93
C SER A 20 -2.57 -6.34 -12.61
N ASP A 21 -1.77 -6.61 -11.58
CA ASP A 21 -2.25 -7.19 -10.32
C ASP A 21 -2.06 -6.27 -9.09
N PHE A 22 -1.21 -5.24 -9.21
CA PHE A 22 -0.89 -4.34 -8.08
C PHE A 22 -0.39 -2.97 -8.54
N VAL A 23 -0.55 -1.99 -7.65
CA VAL A 23 -0.07 -0.61 -7.85
C VAL A 23 1.05 -0.32 -6.85
N HIS A 24 2.19 0.16 -7.32
CA HIS A 24 3.26 0.67 -6.46
C HIS A 24 3.20 2.19 -6.40
N VAL A 25 3.20 2.75 -5.20
CA VAL A 25 3.30 4.19 -4.94
C VAL A 25 4.66 4.49 -4.33
N ARG A 26 5.37 5.44 -4.93
CA ARG A 26 6.70 5.89 -4.52
C ARG A 26 6.67 7.37 -4.14
N ASP A 27 7.43 7.74 -3.12
CA ASP A 27 7.64 9.14 -2.77
C ASP A 27 8.58 9.85 -3.76
N GLY A 28 8.78 11.15 -3.56
CA GLY A 28 9.61 11.99 -4.43
C GLY A 28 11.07 11.53 -4.56
N ASN A 29 11.58 10.74 -3.61
CA ASN A 29 12.91 10.13 -3.67
C ASN A 29 12.93 8.78 -4.41
N GLY A 30 11.77 8.29 -4.88
CA GLY A 30 11.64 7.00 -5.54
C GLY A 30 11.55 5.80 -4.60
N THR A 31 11.41 6.02 -3.27
CA THR A 31 11.21 4.95 -2.31
C THR A 31 9.74 4.54 -2.25
N ILE A 32 9.47 3.23 -2.21
CA ILE A 32 8.11 2.70 -2.14
C ILE A 32 7.54 3.01 -0.75
N ARG A 33 6.35 3.61 -0.72
CA ARG A 33 5.63 3.98 0.51
C ARG A 33 4.30 3.27 0.68
N MET A 34 3.69 2.88 -0.44
CA MET A 34 2.45 2.15 -0.44
C MET A 34 2.41 1.18 -1.61
N ARG A 35 1.79 0.03 -1.41
CA ARG A 35 1.40 -0.89 -2.45
C ARG A 35 -0.08 -1.19 -2.29
N ILE A 36 -0.82 -1.18 -3.40
CA ILE A 36 -2.23 -1.54 -3.45
C ILE A 36 -2.30 -2.87 -4.18
N ASP A 37 -2.82 -3.89 -3.50
CA ASP A 37 -2.92 -5.25 -4.02
C ASP A 37 -4.39 -5.68 -4.12
N LEU A 38 -4.66 -6.48 -5.15
CA LEU A 38 -5.92 -7.21 -5.29
C LEU A 38 -6.02 -8.32 -4.21
N PRO A 39 -7.20 -8.93 -4.05
CA PRO A 39 -7.37 -10.06 -3.15
C PRO A 39 -6.42 -11.19 -3.51
N ASP A 40 -5.74 -11.73 -2.51
CA ASP A 40 -4.78 -12.81 -2.65
C ASP A 40 -5.10 -13.98 -1.73
N LYS A 41 -4.16 -14.93 -1.61
CA LYS A 41 -4.38 -16.17 -0.83
C LYS A 41 -4.56 -15.89 0.66
N VAL A 42 -4.03 -14.77 1.16
CA VAL A 42 -4.08 -14.38 2.57
C VAL A 42 -5.35 -13.59 2.85
N THR A 43 -5.67 -12.62 1.98
CA THR A 43 -6.84 -11.75 2.15
C THR A 43 -7.80 -11.83 0.98
N LYS A 44 -9.09 -12.01 1.27
CA LYS A 44 -10.16 -12.07 0.24
C LYS A 44 -10.68 -10.69 -0.16
N TYR A 45 -9.94 -9.63 0.15
CA TYR A 45 -10.34 -8.24 -0.07
C TYR A 45 -9.16 -7.43 -0.59
N ASP A 46 -9.45 -6.37 -1.34
CA ASP A 46 -8.43 -5.42 -1.77
C ASP A 46 -7.82 -4.75 -0.55
N HIS A 47 -6.49 -4.73 -0.48
CA HIS A 47 -5.77 -4.22 0.67
C HIS A 47 -4.58 -3.36 0.21
N VAL A 48 -4.05 -2.59 1.15
CA VAL A 48 -2.82 -1.85 0.97
C VAL A 48 -1.76 -2.32 1.94
N HIS A 49 -0.52 -2.32 1.48
CA HIS A 49 0.68 -2.41 2.31
C HIS A 49 1.28 -1.02 2.43
N LEU A 50 1.58 -0.60 3.66
CA LEU A 50 2.26 0.67 3.93
C LEU A 50 3.72 0.39 4.30
N TYR A 51 4.62 1.26 3.85
CA TYR A 51 6.04 1.14 4.12
C TYR A 51 6.61 2.40 4.77
N ASP A 52 7.41 2.19 5.80
CA ASP A 52 8.24 3.20 6.42
C ASP A 52 9.42 3.63 5.50
N GLU A 53 10.18 4.64 5.89
CA GLU A 53 11.39 5.08 5.17
C GLU A 53 12.42 3.97 5.01
N ASN A 54 12.44 3.03 5.96
CA ASN A 54 13.31 1.86 5.94
C ASN A 54 12.74 0.68 5.13
N LYS A 55 11.64 0.89 4.37
CA LYS A 55 10.91 -0.16 3.63
C LYS A 55 10.40 -1.29 4.52
N LYS A 56 10.11 -0.96 5.79
CA LYS A 56 9.46 -1.88 6.75
C LYS A 56 7.95 -1.74 6.62
N LEU A 57 7.25 -2.87 6.68
CA LEU A 57 5.79 -2.90 6.62
C LEU A 57 5.20 -2.31 7.89
N LEU A 58 4.15 -1.53 7.70
CA LEU A 58 3.42 -0.87 8.77
C LEU A 58 1.97 -1.35 8.81
N ASP A 59 1.43 -1.48 10.02
CA ASP A 59 0.00 -1.68 10.22
C ASP A 59 -0.80 -0.37 10.10
N VAL A 60 -2.13 -0.44 10.27
CA VAL A 60 -3.03 0.73 10.21
C VAL A 60 -2.68 1.82 11.23
N ASN A 61 -2.04 1.45 12.35
CA ASN A 61 -1.57 2.39 13.38
C ASN A 61 -0.16 2.94 13.10
N GLY A 62 0.51 2.49 12.03
CA GLY A 62 1.88 2.90 11.71
C GLY A 62 2.96 2.19 12.53
N SER A 63 2.64 1.06 13.16
CA SER A 63 3.63 0.22 13.86
C SER A 63 4.27 -0.77 12.89
N ILE A 64 5.56 -1.03 13.07
CA ILE A 64 6.28 -2.00 12.25
C ILE A 64 5.74 -3.40 12.51
N VAL A 65 5.34 -4.09 11.44
CA VAL A 65 4.85 -5.47 11.48
C VAL A 65 5.64 -6.36 10.52
N ASP A 66 5.57 -7.66 10.78
CA ASP A 66 6.18 -8.68 9.92
C ASP A 66 5.44 -8.79 8.58
N ASP A 67 6.16 -9.13 7.51
CA ASP A 67 5.56 -9.26 6.17
C ASP A 67 4.54 -10.38 6.05
N LYS A 68 4.62 -11.37 6.93
CA LYS A 68 3.69 -12.49 6.97
C LYS A 68 2.48 -12.20 7.86
N SER A 69 2.47 -11.07 8.56
CA SER A 69 1.36 -10.73 9.43
C SER A 69 0.15 -10.27 8.60
N PRO A 70 -1.06 -10.77 8.90
CA PRO A 70 -2.27 -10.23 8.30
C PRO A 70 -2.46 -8.73 8.65
N ASP A 71 -1.87 -8.25 9.73
CA ASP A 71 -1.89 -6.83 10.13
C ASP A 71 -1.25 -5.89 9.10
N ALA A 72 -0.34 -6.39 8.26
CA ALA A 72 0.24 -5.64 7.16
C ALA A 72 -0.74 -5.42 5.99
N HIS A 73 -1.86 -6.15 5.97
CA HIS A 73 -2.87 -6.11 4.90
C HIS A 73 -4.02 -5.20 5.32
N ILE A 74 -3.89 -3.90 5.03
CA ILE A 74 -4.85 -2.90 5.51
C ILE A 74 -6.01 -2.76 4.51
N PRO A 75 -7.25 -3.09 4.89
CA PRO A 75 -8.40 -2.92 4.00
C PRO A 75 -8.69 -1.42 3.78
N TYR A 76 -8.90 -1.02 2.52
CA TYR A 76 -9.26 0.36 2.15
C TYR A 76 -10.65 0.49 1.50
N LYS A 77 -11.24 -0.64 1.10
CA LYS A 77 -12.65 -0.76 0.71
C LYS A 77 -13.43 -1.35 1.86
N LYS A 78 -14.62 -0.79 2.10
CA LYS A 78 -15.58 -1.23 3.11
C LYS A 78 -16.73 -1.94 2.42
#